data_AF-A0AAV2HYK5-F1
#
_entry.id   AF-A0AAV2HYK5-F1
#
_cell.length_a   1.000
_cell.length_b   1.000
_cell.length_c   1.000
_cell.angle_alpha   90.00
_cell.angle_beta   90.00
_cell.angle_gamma   90.00
#
_symmetry.space_group_name_H-M   'P 1'
#
loop_
_entity.id
_entity.type
_entity.pdbx_description
1 polymer ?
#
loop_
_entity_poly.entity_id
_entity_poly.type
_entity_poly.pdbx_seq_one_letter_code
_entity_poly.pdbx_strand_id
1 'polypeptide(L)'
;MPPSYQVDAVSVLLKQLDVQRRNLMSMLDRTNSVLNQFKVWSDGKENETSFLSMCHAIEDALKYVSTKCLEITREHNVEAGGFEEKFEQLREPTGVEILHKPHVRNEVIEISPKEEEQFISEQLKARIDVMEEAMSSITKTFFQHQADTDKAVKECTSKFMARVDEIESIFKKDSKKSNVTYNQLQTCKQNVKKLQENGLEYCSKIDCIVKETSSANVDISVMRQQINSLTKRVEENEGAIRSCEDLLSPLKNNVDNMSQLLHKSKQMLLEFQDEQHKNFDKMQQQISGVDEQCGTRCNLLYKKLAPLEKFQDSLKKESSALEEKQKKVDRLCFKVSKLEDQMNIMENQTVKKHSGFSTSLRKGYAAFTWFKGNSWQPAAQPTTDVRCNLGNHFNPTTGIYTAPIDNVYLIGLFICKDKSTSEKVSMVLDISKRTTANQLCVLQRLSVYENETKGSLIIIEELKKDEQLILGPYDYVKNVESSYFFCFGLN
;
A
#
# COMPACT_ATOMS: atom_id res chain seq x y z
N MET A 1 -29.11 -54.80 -79.83
CA MET A 1 -27.68 -54.44 -79.68
C MET A 1 -26.82 -55.57 -80.22
N PRO A 2 -25.78 -55.29 -81.02
CA PRO A 2 -24.81 -56.32 -81.42
C PRO A 2 -24.09 -56.88 -80.18
N PRO A 3 -23.77 -58.18 -80.12
CA PRO A 3 -23.07 -58.81 -78.99
C PRO A 3 -21.74 -58.12 -78.63
N SER A 4 -21.07 -57.50 -79.61
CA SER A 4 -19.83 -56.75 -79.40
C SER A 4 -19.99 -55.56 -78.43
N TYR A 5 -21.12 -54.85 -78.47
CA TYR A 5 -21.36 -53.70 -77.60
C TYR A 5 -21.62 -54.10 -76.15
N GLN A 6 -22.20 -55.28 -75.91
CA GLN A 6 -22.42 -55.79 -74.55
C GLN A 6 -21.11 -56.23 -73.90
N VAL A 7 -20.20 -56.82 -74.69
CA VAL A 7 -18.87 -57.22 -74.21
C VAL A 7 -18.02 -55.99 -73.88
N ASP A 8 -18.07 -54.93 -74.68
CA ASP A 8 -17.34 -53.68 -74.40
C ASP A 8 -17.87 -52.96 -73.16
N ALA A 9 -19.19 -52.91 -72.96
CA ALA A 9 -19.80 -52.32 -71.77
C ALA A 9 -19.42 -53.09 -70.49
N VAL A 10 -19.46 -54.44 -70.52
CA VAL A 10 -19.04 -55.28 -69.39
C VAL A 10 -17.54 -55.12 -69.11
N SER A 11 -16.71 -54.98 -70.15
CA SER A 11 -15.26 -54.74 -70.00
C SER A 11 -14.95 -53.41 -69.30
N VAL A 12 -15.71 -52.35 -69.60
CA VAL A 12 -15.58 -51.04 -68.91
C VAL A 12 -16.01 -51.14 -67.45
N LEU A 13 -17.15 -51.77 -67.16
CA LEU A 13 -17.63 -51.98 -65.79
C LEU A 13 -16.66 -52.83 -64.95
N LEU A 14 -16.09 -53.87 -65.52
CA LEU A 14 -15.09 -54.71 -64.84
C LEU A 14 -13.80 -53.93 -64.51
N LYS A 15 -13.36 -53.02 -65.41
CA LYS A 15 -12.21 -52.15 -65.15
C LYS A 15 -12.50 -51.15 -64.02
N GLN A 16 -13.70 -50.58 -63.99
CA GLN A 16 -14.13 -49.67 -62.92
C GLN A 16 -14.20 -50.40 -61.57
N LEU A 17 -14.80 -51.59 -61.53
CA LEU A 17 -14.85 -52.42 -60.32
C LEU A 17 -13.44 -52.78 -59.82
N ASP A 18 -12.48 -53.05 -60.70
CA ASP A 18 -11.10 -53.32 -60.29
C ASP A 18 -10.39 -52.07 -59.72
N VAL A 19 -10.65 -50.87 -60.26
CA VAL A 19 -10.14 -49.60 -59.70
C VAL A 19 -10.73 -49.35 -58.30
N GLN A 20 -12.04 -49.51 -58.14
CA GLN A 20 -12.70 -49.36 -56.84
C GLN A 20 -12.20 -50.37 -55.81
N ARG A 21 -12.03 -51.63 -56.22
CA ARG A 21 -11.44 -52.68 -55.38
C ARG A 21 -10.04 -52.29 -54.92
N ARG A 22 -9.18 -51.77 -55.81
CA ARG A 22 -7.82 -51.33 -55.45
C ARG A 22 -7.83 -50.15 -54.47
N ASN A 23 -8.71 -49.17 -54.68
CA ASN A 23 -8.85 -48.03 -53.76
C ASN A 23 -9.28 -48.51 -52.37
N LEU A 24 -10.26 -49.42 -52.30
CA LEU A 24 -10.79 -49.97 -51.05
C LEU A 24 -9.73 -50.81 -50.30
N MET A 25 -8.96 -51.63 -51.02
CA MET A 25 -7.83 -52.36 -50.44
C MET A 25 -6.76 -51.41 -49.89
N SER A 26 -6.44 -50.31 -50.58
CA SER A 26 -5.45 -49.34 -50.09
C SER A 26 -5.89 -48.64 -48.79
N MET A 27 -7.20 -48.35 -48.66
CA MET A 27 -7.77 -47.77 -47.44
C MET A 27 -7.72 -48.77 -46.28
N LEU A 28 -8.04 -50.03 -46.56
CA LEU A 28 -7.98 -51.12 -45.59
C LEU A 28 -6.54 -51.34 -45.09
N ASP A 29 -5.55 -51.38 -46.00
CA ASP A 29 -4.15 -51.52 -45.65
C ASP A 29 -3.66 -50.38 -44.76
N ARG A 30 -4.03 -49.13 -45.08
CA ARG A 30 -3.67 -47.95 -44.27
C ARG A 30 -4.31 -48.00 -42.88
N THR A 31 -5.56 -48.41 -42.79
CA THR A 31 -6.28 -48.56 -41.52
C THR A 31 -5.65 -49.66 -40.66
N ASN A 32 -5.34 -50.80 -41.26
CA ASN A 32 -4.65 -51.90 -40.57
C ASN A 32 -3.24 -51.50 -40.09
N SER A 33 -2.52 -50.69 -40.87
CA SER A 33 -1.22 -50.16 -40.45
C SER A 33 -1.32 -49.31 -39.18
N VAL A 34 -2.32 -48.43 -39.08
CA VAL A 34 -2.53 -47.59 -37.89
C VAL A 34 -3.04 -48.42 -36.70
N LEU A 35 -3.93 -49.38 -36.94
CA LEU A 35 -4.37 -50.31 -35.89
C LEU A 35 -3.22 -51.13 -35.31
N ASN A 36 -2.28 -51.57 -36.15
CA ASN A 36 -1.09 -52.29 -35.70
C ASN A 36 -0.16 -51.37 -34.88
N GLN A 37 0.04 -50.11 -35.29
CA GLN A 37 0.79 -49.13 -34.51
C GLN A 37 0.14 -48.86 -33.15
N PHE A 38 -1.19 -48.71 -33.14
CA PHE A 38 -1.96 -48.53 -31.90
C PHE A 38 -1.81 -49.74 -30.97
N LYS A 39 -1.86 -50.95 -31.51
CA LYS A 39 -1.69 -52.19 -30.75
C LYS A 39 -0.30 -52.31 -30.13
N VAL A 40 0.75 -51.98 -30.89
CA VAL A 40 2.13 -51.97 -30.39
C VAL A 40 2.30 -50.93 -29.29
N TRP A 41 1.70 -49.74 -29.46
CA TRP A 41 1.69 -48.68 -28.47
C TRP A 41 0.91 -49.09 -27.20
N SER A 42 -0.28 -49.68 -27.33
CA SER A 42 -1.11 -50.11 -26.20
C SER A 42 -0.49 -51.26 -25.41
N ASP A 43 0.28 -52.13 -26.08
CA ASP A 43 1.00 -53.23 -25.45
C ASP A 43 2.25 -52.77 -24.68
N GLY A 44 2.57 -51.47 -24.68
CA GLY A 44 3.71 -50.90 -23.97
C GLY A 44 5.08 -51.37 -24.50
N LYS A 45 5.13 -51.89 -25.73
CA LYS A 45 6.33 -52.50 -26.33
C LYS A 45 7.27 -51.50 -27.00
N GLU A 46 6.81 -50.28 -27.26
CA GLU A 46 7.63 -49.19 -27.79
C GLU A 46 7.44 -47.92 -26.93
N ASN A 47 8.47 -47.54 -26.18
CA ASN A 47 8.47 -46.38 -25.29
C ASN A 47 8.72 -45.03 -26.00
N GLU A 48 8.85 -45.02 -27.33
CA GLU A 48 9.22 -43.82 -28.08
C GLU A 48 8.04 -43.11 -28.76
N THR A 49 6.92 -43.81 -28.96
CA THR A 49 5.77 -43.24 -29.67
C THR A 49 4.87 -42.50 -28.67
N SER A 50 4.91 -41.17 -28.69
CA SER A 50 4.08 -40.35 -27.82
C SER A 50 2.58 -40.54 -28.14
N PHE A 51 1.71 -40.37 -27.14
CA PHE A 51 0.26 -40.34 -27.36
C PHE A 51 -0.14 -39.37 -28.48
N LEU A 52 0.54 -38.22 -28.55
CA LEU A 52 0.33 -37.21 -29.59
C LEU A 52 0.70 -37.73 -31.00
N SER A 53 1.79 -38.49 -31.11
CA SER A 53 2.18 -39.14 -32.37
C SER A 53 1.13 -40.16 -32.83
N MET A 54 0.51 -40.88 -31.89
CA MET A 54 -0.57 -41.82 -32.19
C MET A 54 -1.84 -41.10 -32.64
N CYS A 55 -2.19 -39.97 -32.01
CA CYS A 55 -3.31 -39.13 -32.46
C CYS A 55 -3.09 -38.60 -33.88
N HIS A 56 -1.88 -38.15 -34.23
CA HIS A 56 -1.57 -37.72 -35.59
C HIS A 56 -1.64 -38.86 -36.62
N ALA A 57 -1.17 -40.06 -36.28
CA ALA A 57 -1.27 -41.21 -37.16
C ALA A 57 -2.74 -41.59 -37.46
N ILE A 58 -3.61 -41.51 -36.46
CA ILE A 58 -5.07 -41.73 -36.61
C ILE A 58 -5.69 -40.64 -37.48
N GLU A 59 -5.37 -39.37 -37.21
CA GLU A 59 -5.87 -38.22 -37.98
C GLU A 59 -5.47 -38.31 -39.46
N ASP A 60 -4.22 -38.67 -39.75
CA ASP A 60 -3.71 -38.85 -41.10
C ASP A 60 -4.39 -40.00 -41.85
N ALA A 61 -4.66 -41.12 -41.16
CA ALA A 61 -5.41 -42.22 -41.76
C ALA A 61 -6.86 -41.85 -42.04
N LEU A 62 -7.53 -41.13 -41.14
CA LEU A 62 -8.89 -40.65 -41.36
C LEU A 62 -8.96 -39.66 -42.53
N LYS A 63 -8.00 -38.73 -42.64
CA LYS A 63 -7.89 -37.83 -43.80
C LYS A 63 -7.67 -38.60 -45.10
N TYR A 64 -6.80 -39.61 -45.10
CA TYR A 64 -6.54 -40.45 -46.27
C TYR A 64 -7.79 -41.21 -46.73
N VAL A 65 -8.50 -41.85 -45.80
CA VAL A 65 -9.75 -42.58 -46.08
C VAL A 65 -10.83 -41.63 -46.58
N SER A 66 -11.02 -40.49 -45.92
CA SER A 66 -11.98 -39.48 -46.34
C SER A 66 -11.70 -38.96 -47.75
N THR A 67 -10.44 -38.67 -48.07
CA THR A 67 -10.01 -38.22 -49.41
C THR A 67 -10.29 -39.29 -50.47
N LYS A 68 -9.98 -40.56 -50.18
CA LYS A 68 -10.22 -41.67 -51.11
C LYS A 68 -11.71 -41.96 -51.31
N CYS A 69 -12.53 -41.86 -50.28
CA CYS A 69 -13.99 -41.95 -50.41
C CYS A 69 -14.54 -40.82 -51.30
N LEU A 70 -14.06 -39.59 -51.11
CA LEU A 70 -14.45 -38.47 -51.97
C LEU A 70 -14.00 -38.64 -53.43
N GLU A 71 -12.82 -39.22 -53.67
CA GLU A 71 -12.37 -39.58 -55.01
C GLU A 71 -13.29 -40.62 -55.66
N ILE A 72 -13.64 -41.70 -54.95
CA ILE A 72 -14.58 -42.72 -55.44
C ILE A 72 -15.95 -42.10 -55.77
N THR A 73 -16.47 -41.24 -54.89
CA THR A 73 -17.76 -40.56 -55.11
C THR A 73 -17.71 -39.59 -56.28
N ARG A 74 -16.60 -38.84 -56.46
CA ARG A 74 -16.41 -37.94 -57.60
C ARG A 74 -16.28 -38.71 -58.92
N GLU A 75 -15.53 -39.80 -58.94
CA GLU A 75 -15.41 -40.67 -60.12
C GLU A 75 -16.77 -41.24 -60.53
N HIS A 76 -17.60 -41.65 -59.56
CA HIS A 76 -18.98 -42.08 -59.83
C HIS A 76 -19.89 -40.96 -60.34
N ASN A 77 -19.79 -39.74 -59.80
CA ASN A 77 -20.65 -38.63 -60.21
C ASN A 77 -20.25 -38.02 -61.57
N VAL A 78 -18.95 -37.98 -61.90
CA VAL A 78 -18.47 -37.47 -63.20
C VAL A 78 -18.84 -38.44 -64.33
N GLU A 79 -18.82 -39.74 -64.08
CA GLU A 79 -19.19 -40.74 -65.09
C GLU A 79 -20.70 -40.96 -65.21
N ALA A 80 -21.48 -40.78 -64.13
CA ALA A 80 -22.95 -40.82 -64.20
C ALA A 80 -23.52 -39.71 -65.11
N GLY A 81 -22.94 -38.50 -65.07
CA GLY A 81 -23.29 -37.41 -65.98
C GLY A 81 -22.92 -37.69 -67.45
N GLY A 82 -21.82 -38.41 -67.70
CA GLY A 82 -21.44 -38.85 -69.05
C GLY A 82 -22.21 -40.08 -69.56
N PHE A 83 -22.79 -40.88 -68.65
CA PHE A 83 -23.59 -42.05 -68.98
C PHE A 83 -25.02 -41.66 -69.39
N GLU A 84 -25.63 -40.68 -68.75
CA GLU A 84 -26.92 -40.11 -69.16
C GLU A 84 -26.82 -39.45 -70.55
N GLU A 85 -25.76 -38.67 -70.81
CA GLU A 85 -25.59 -37.96 -72.08
C GLU A 85 -25.38 -38.91 -73.28
N LYS A 86 -24.77 -40.09 -73.06
CA LYS A 86 -24.66 -41.15 -74.07
C LYS A 86 -25.92 -42.00 -74.22
N PHE A 87 -26.75 -42.10 -73.19
CA PHE A 87 -28.03 -42.81 -73.26
C PHE A 87 -29.12 -41.97 -73.95
N GLU A 88 -29.09 -40.64 -73.76
CA GLU A 88 -30.02 -39.69 -74.41
C GLU A 88 -29.83 -39.67 -75.94
N GLN A 89 -28.60 -39.86 -76.44
CA GLN A 89 -28.31 -39.94 -77.88
C GLN A 89 -28.76 -41.26 -78.53
N LEU A 90 -29.18 -42.27 -77.74
CA LEU A 90 -29.62 -43.58 -78.22
C LEU A 90 -31.15 -43.78 -78.17
N ARG A 91 -31.92 -42.76 -77.75
CA ARG A 91 -33.39 -42.78 -77.85
C ARG A 91 -33.86 -42.25 -79.20
N GLU A 92 -34.39 -43.14 -80.03
CA GLU A 92 -35.26 -42.73 -81.15
C GLU A 92 -36.53 -42.04 -80.62
N PRO A 93 -37.11 -41.08 -81.38
CA PRO A 93 -38.16 -40.21 -80.89
C PRO A 93 -39.52 -40.93 -80.95
N THR A 94 -39.93 -41.58 -79.86
CA THR A 94 -41.35 -41.90 -79.66
C THR A 94 -42.03 -40.69 -79.04
N GLY A 95 -42.79 -39.96 -79.87
CA GLY A 95 -43.56 -38.80 -79.47
C GLY A 95 -44.55 -39.11 -78.34
N VAL A 96 -44.29 -38.54 -77.17
CA VAL A 96 -45.26 -38.32 -76.10
C VAL A 96 -44.92 -36.96 -75.49
N GLU A 97 -45.89 -36.07 -75.45
CA GLU A 97 -45.78 -34.72 -74.87
C GLU A 97 -45.33 -34.78 -73.41
N ILE A 98 -44.25 -34.06 -73.10
CA ILE A 98 -43.79 -33.85 -71.73
C ILE A 98 -44.58 -32.69 -71.13
N LEU A 99 -45.48 -33.01 -70.19
CA LEU A 99 -46.06 -32.04 -69.26
C LEU A 99 -44.96 -31.45 -68.35
N HIS A 100 -45.13 -30.18 -68.04
CA HIS A 100 -44.20 -29.26 -67.38
C HIS A 100 -43.27 -29.86 -66.29
N LYS A 101 -41.96 -29.60 -66.44
CA LYS A 101 -40.99 -29.65 -65.34
C LYS A 101 -41.29 -28.52 -64.34
N PRO A 102 -41.43 -28.79 -63.04
CA PRO A 102 -41.38 -27.72 -62.05
C PRO A 102 -39.92 -27.27 -61.89
N HIS A 103 -39.75 -25.96 -61.79
CA HIS A 103 -38.50 -25.30 -61.47
C HIS A 103 -38.11 -25.65 -60.03
N VAL A 104 -37.23 -26.64 -59.86
CA VAL A 104 -36.63 -26.95 -58.55
C VAL A 104 -35.54 -25.90 -58.31
N ARG A 105 -35.80 -24.98 -57.37
CA ARG A 105 -34.76 -24.14 -56.78
C ARG A 105 -33.81 -25.06 -56.01
N ASN A 106 -32.52 -24.91 -56.25
CA ASN A 106 -31.46 -25.50 -55.42
C ASN A 106 -31.48 -24.83 -54.03
N GLU A 107 -32.39 -25.27 -53.17
CA GLU A 107 -32.21 -25.15 -51.73
C GLU A 107 -31.41 -26.39 -51.30
N VAL A 108 -30.17 -26.14 -50.86
CA VAL A 108 -29.33 -27.15 -50.22
C VAL A 108 -30.04 -27.50 -48.91
N ILE A 109 -30.80 -28.59 -48.92
CA ILE A 109 -31.35 -29.19 -47.70
C ILE A 109 -30.14 -29.85 -47.02
N GLU A 110 -29.62 -29.20 -45.98
CA GLU A 110 -28.69 -29.85 -45.03
C GLU A 110 -29.46 -30.93 -44.30
N ILE A 111 -29.44 -32.15 -44.88
CA ILE A 111 -29.94 -33.34 -44.23
C ILE A 111 -28.99 -33.63 -43.07
N SER A 112 -29.53 -33.71 -41.86
CA SER A 112 -28.76 -34.06 -40.67
C SER A 112 -28.12 -35.44 -40.87
N PRO A 113 -26.89 -35.70 -40.38
CA PRO A 113 -26.26 -37.03 -40.46
C PRO A 113 -27.17 -38.17 -39.94
N LYS A 114 -28.09 -37.86 -39.01
CA LYS A 114 -29.09 -38.82 -38.53
C LYS A 114 -30.19 -39.13 -39.54
N GLU A 115 -30.64 -38.13 -40.30
CA GLU A 115 -31.66 -38.30 -41.33
C GLU A 115 -31.09 -39.04 -42.54
N GLU A 116 -29.80 -38.85 -42.84
CA GLU A 116 -29.08 -39.60 -43.87
C GLU A 116 -28.90 -41.08 -43.47
N GLU A 117 -28.50 -41.37 -42.22
CA GLU A 117 -28.41 -42.75 -41.72
C GLU A 117 -29.78 -43.45 -41.69
N GLN A 118 -30.84 -42.75 -41.29
CA GLN A 118 -32.19 -43.31 -41.27
C GLN A 118 -32.69 -43.61 -42.70
N PHE A 119 -32.45 -42.69 -43.64
CA PHE A 119 -32.82 -42.89 -45.04
C PHE A 119 -32.08 -44.07 -45.68
N ILE A 120 -30.77 -44.22 -45.42
CA ILE A 120 -29.98 -45.35 -45.91
C ILE A 120 -30.47 -46.67 -45.30
N SER A 121 -30.77 -46.70 -44.00
CA SER A 121 -31.30 -47.87 -43.30
C SER A 121 -32.66 -48.32 -43.86
N GLU A 122 -33.58 -47.38 -44.09
CA GLU A 122 -34.90 -47.67 -44.66
C GLU A 122 -34.81 -48.16 -46.12
N GLN A 123 -33.93 -47.58 -46.93
CA GLN A 123 -33.67 -48.02 -48.31
C GLN A 123 -33.05 -49.42 -48.36
N LEU A 124 -32.12 -49.73 -47.45
CA LEU A 124 -31.52 -51.07 -47.36
C LEU A 124 -32.57 -52.12 -46.98
N LYS A 125 -33.41 -51.80 -45.99
CA LYS A 125 -34.48 -52.69 -45.54
C LYS A 125 -35.48 -52.98 -46.66
N ALA A 126 -35.94 -51.96 -47.38
CA ALA A 126 -36.85 -52.13 -48.52
C ALA A 126 -36.24 -53.00 -49.64
N ARG A 127 -34.94 -52.86 -49.92
CA ARG A 127 -34.25 -53.69 -50.91
C ARG A 127 -34.10 -55.14 -50.48
N ILE A 128 -33.85 -55.40 -49.19
CA ILE A 128 -33.80 -56.75 -48.62
C ILE A 128 -35.16 -57.43 -48.74
N ASP A 129 -36.26 -56.72 -48.42
CA ASP A 129 -37.62 -57.26 -48.51
C ASP A 129 -37.97 -57.65 -49.97
N VAL A 130 -37.62 -56.82 -50.95
CA VAL A 130 -37.82 -57.12 -52.38
C VAL A 130 -36.99 -58.34 -52.83
N MET A 131 -35.75 -58.47 -52.36
CA MET A 131 -34.92 -59.65 -52.66
C MET A 131 -35.50 -60.93 -52.08
N GLU A 132 -36.07 -60.88 -50.87
CA GLU A 132 -36.70 -62.04 -50.23
C GLU A 132 -37.95 -62.49 -50.96
N GLU A 133 -38.80 -61.55 -51.39
CA GLU A 133 -39.99 -61.85 -52.18
C GLU A 133 -39.60 -62.48 -53.53
N ALA A 134 -38.57 -61.94 -54.20
CA ALA A 134 -38.03 -62.49 -55.43
C ALA A 134 -37.46 -63.90 -55.25
N MET A 135 -36.65 -64.14 -54.21
CA MET A 135 -36.10 -65.47 -53.92
C MET A 135 -37.19 -66.49 -53.55
N SER A 136 -38.21 -66.08 -52.80
CA SER A 136 -39.36 -66.92 -52.47
C SER A 136 -40.16 -67.30 -53.73
N SER A 137 -40.39 -66.33 -54.62
CA SER A 137 -41.06 -66.56 -55.92
C SER A 137 -40.25 -67.49 -56.83
N ILE A 138 -38.94 -67.28 -56.94
CA ILE A 138 -38.02 -68.15 -57.71
C ILE A 138 -38.04 -69.57 -57.15
N THR A 139 -37.93 -69.72 -55.83
CA THR A 139 -37.95 -71.02 -55.14
C THR A 139 -39.25 -71.77 -55.41
N LYS A 140 -40.40 -71.09 -55.29
CA LYS A 140 -41.72 -71.66 -55.57
C LYS A 140 -41.87 -72.08 -57.03
N THR A 141 -41.43 -71.23 -57.96
CA THR A 141 -41.48 -71.52 -59.41
C THR A 141 -40.55 -72.67 -59.78
N PHE A 142 -39.39 -72.74 -59.16
CA PHE A 142 -38.41 -73.82 -59.36
C PHE A 142 -38.97 -75.18 -58.89
N PHE A 143 -39.53 -75.26 -57.68
CA PHE A 143 -40.13 -76.51 -57.19
C PHE A 143 -41.34 -76.95 -58.03
N GLN A 144 -42.15 -76.00 -58.51
CA GLN A 144 -43.27 -76.30 -59.40
C GLN A 144 -42.77 -76.85 -60.75
N HIS A 145 -41.78 -76.20 -61.37
CA HIS A 145 -41.18 -76.68 -62.62
C HIS A 145 -40.50 -78.04 -62.46
N GLN A 146 -39.85 -78.29 -61.33
CA GLN A 146 -39.24 -79.60 -61.06
C GLN A 146 -40.30 -80.70 -60.96
N ALA A 147 -41.41 -80.46 -60.26
CA ALA A 147 -42.53 -81.40 -60.17
C ALA A 147 -43.18 -81.69 -61.54
N ASP A 148 -43.37 -80.65 -62.36
CA ASP A 148 -43.94 -80.79 -63.71
C ASP A 148 -42.99 -81.52 -64.66
N THR A 149 -41.68 -81.26 -64.55
CA THR A 149 -40.64 -81.95 -65.33
C THR A 149 -40.55 -83.42 -64.95
N ASP A 150 -40.55 -83.74 -63.65
CA ASP A 150 -40.55 -85.13 -63.16
C ASP A 150 -41.78 -85.91 -63.63
N LYS A 151 -42.95 -85.25 -63.63
CA LYS A 151 -44.20 -85.82 -64.16
C LYS A 151 -44.10 -86.09 -65.66
N ALA A 152 -43.62 -85.12 -66.43
CA ALA A 152 -43.44 -85.24 -67.88
C ALA A 152 -42.41 -86.32 -68.26
N VAL A 153 -41.29 -86.41 -67.53
CA VAL A 153 -40.27 -87.44 -67.73
C VAL A 153 -40.83 -88.83 -67.41
N LYS A 154 -41.57 -89.00 -66.30
CA LYS A 154 -42.22 -90.29 -65.98
C LYS A 154 -43.25 -90.70 -67.03
N GLU A 155 -44.08 -89.76 -67.49
CA GLU A 155 -45.10 -90.03 -68.51
C GLU A 155 -44.47 -90.36 -69.87
N CYS A 156 -43.45 -89.60 -70.29
CA CYS A 156 -42.72 -89.83 -71.54
C CYS A 156 -41.95 -91.16 -71.50
N THR A 157 -41.29 -91.47 -70.39
CA THR A 157 -40.59 -92.76 -70.20
C THR A 157 -41.57 -93.93 -70.23
N SER A 158 -42.72 -93.81 -69.57
CA SER A 158 -43.77 -94.84 -69.60
C SER A 158 -44.33 -95.07 -71.01
N LYS A 159 -44.66 -93.99 -71.75
CA LYS A 159 -45.11 -94.06 -73.15
C LYS A 159 -44.05 -94.65 -74.07
N PHE A 160 -42.78 -94.26 -73.89
CA PHE A 160 -41.67 -94.78 -74.68
C PHE A 160 -41.46 -96.27 -74.43
N MET A 161 -41.42 -96.71 -73.16
CA MET A 161 -41.24 -98.12 -72.81
C MET A 161 -42.40 -98.98 -73.31
N ALA A 162 -43.66 -98.51 -73.20
CA ALA A 162 -44.81 -99.19 -73.79
C ALA A 162 -44.69 -99.33 -75.32
N ARG A 163 -44.14 -98.32 -76.01
CA ARG A 163 -43.88 -98.37 -77.46
C ARG A 163 -42.75 -99.34 -77.81
N VAL A 164 -41.71 -99.40 -76.98
CA VAL A 164 -40.61 -100.37 -77.13
C VAL A 164 -41.15 -101.79 -76.98
N ASP A 165 -42.00 -102.06 -75.98
CA ASP A 165 -42.62 -103.36 -75.76
C ASP A 165 -43.56 -103.76 -76.93
N GLU A 166 -44.33 -102.80 -77.45
CA GLU A 166 -45.20 -102.97 -78.63
C GLU A 166 -44.37 -103.32 -79.88
N ILE A 167 -43.27 -102.60 -80.12
CA ILE A 167 -42.35 -102.84 -81.24
C ILE A 167 -41.62 -104.19 -81.08
N GLU A 168 -41.21 -104.56 -79.86
CA GLU A 168 -40.55 -105.84 -79.58
C GLU A 168 -41.50 -107.03 -79.79
N SER A 169 -42.78 -106.87 -79.45
CA SER A 169 -43.87 -107.80 -79.76
C SER A 169 -44.07 -107.98 -81.28
N ILE A 170 -44.07 -106.89 -82.05
CA ILE A 170 -44.17 -106.91 -83.51
C ILE A 170 -42.93 -107.58 -84.13
N PHE A 171 -41.73 -107.29 -83.62
CA PHE A 171 -40.49 -107.88 -84.13
C PHE A 171 -40.36 -109.38 -83.87
N LYS A 172 -40.94 -109.91 -82.79
CA LYS A 172 -41.04 -111.36 -82.58
C LYS A 172 -41.91 -112.07 -83.63
N LYS A 173 -42.79 -111.34 -84.34
CA LYS A 173 -43.69 -111.90 -85.37
C LYS A 173 -43.10 -111.92 -86.80
N ASP A 174 -42.21 -110.99 -87.16
CA ASP A 174 -41.70 -110.83 -88.54
C ASP A 174 -40.16 -110.96 -88.65
N SER A 175 -39.66 -112.20 -88.79
CA SER A 175 -38.22 -112.51 -88.59
C SER A 175 -37.24 -112.25 -89.75
N LYS A 176 -37.59 -111.50 -90.81
CA LYS A 176 -36.68 -111.36 -91.98
C LYS A 176 -36.39 -109.95 -92.51
N LYS A 177 -36.87 -108.86 -91.90
CA LYS A 177 -36.47 -107.47 -92.24
C LYS A 177 -35.96 -106.64 -91.04
N SER A 178 -35.51 -107.30 -89.97
CA SER A 178 -35.46 -106.71 -88.61
C SER A 178 -34.13 -106.10 -88.14
N ASN A 179 -32.99 -106.37 -88.78
CA ASN A 179 -31.68 -106.03 -88.19
C ASN A 179 -31.36 -104.52 -88.10
N VAL A 180 -31.77 -103.70 -89.07
CA VAL A 180 -31.44 -102.25 -89.06
C VAL A 180 -32.22 -101.51 -87.99
N THR A 181 -33.51 -101.80 -87.85
CA THR A 181 -34.38 -101.18 -86.84
C THR A 181 -34.06 -101.66 -85.43
N TYR A 182 -33.65 -102.93 -85.27
CA TYR A 182 -33.17 -103.45 -83.98
C TYR A 182 -31.91 -102.71 -83.49
N ASN A 183 -30.94 -102.46 -84.39
CA ASN A 183 -29.74 -101.70 -84.04
C ASN A 183 -30.06 -100.24 -83.68
N GLN A 184 -30.99 -99.59 -84.40
CA GLN A 184 -31.47 -98.25 -84.05
C GLN A 184 -32.16 -98.22 -82.68
N LEU A 185 -32.95 -99.26 -82.34
CA LEU A 185 -33.59 -99.42 -81.04
C LEU A 185 -32.56 -99.57 -79.91
N GLN A 186 -31.50 -100.36 -80.13
CA GLN A 186 -30.41 -100.51 -79.15
C GLN A 186 -29.65 -99.20 -78.92
N THR A 187 -29.36 -98.43 -79.97
CA THR A 187 -28.75 -97.10 -79.85
C THR A 187 -29.67 -96.13 -79.08
N CYS A 188 -30.97 -96.16 -79.35
CA CYS A 188 -31.95 -95.34 -78.65
C CYS A 188 -32.00 -95.70 -77.15
N LYS A 189 -31.98 -97.00 -76.81
CA LYS A 189 -31.92 -97.50 -75.43
C LYS A 189 -30.66 -97.02 -74.68
N GLN A 190 -29.50 -97.02 -75.35
CA GLN A 190 -28.26 -96.48 -74.78
C GLN A 190 -28.33 -94.98 -74.54
N ASN A 191 -28.92 -94.20 -75.45
CA ASN A 191 -29.11 -92.77 -75.29
C ASN A 191 -30.08 -92.43 -74.15
N VAL A 192 -31.17 -93.19 -74.01
CA VAL A 192 -32.10 -93.06 -72.87
C VAL A 192 -31.39 -93.36 -71.55
N LYS A 193 -30.53 -94.38 -71.51
CA LYS A 193 -29.73 -94.69 -70.32
C LYS A 193 -28.78 -93.55 -69.94
N LYS A 194 -28.09 -92.95 -70.92
CA LYS A 194 -27.23 -91.77 -70.69
C LYS A 194 -28.03 -90.57 -70.19
N LEU A 195 -29.22 -90.31 -70.75
CA LEU A 195 -30.10 -89.25 -70.28
C LEU A 195 -30.58 -89.49 -68.83
N GLN A 196 -30.83 -90.75 -68.46
CA GLN A 196 -31.20 -91.12 -67.10
C GLN A 196 -30.03 -90.92 -66.11
N GLU A 197 -28.81 -91.30 -66.50
CA GLU A 197 -27.59 -91.06 -65.70
C GLU A 197 -27.32 -89.56 -65.52
N ASN A 198 -27.43 -88.75 -66.58
CA ASN A 198 -27.31 -87.30 -66.49
C ASN A 198 -28.42 -86.68 -65.63
N GLY A 199 -29.66 -87.17 -65.75
CA GLY A 199 -30.78 -86.73 -64.92
C GLY A 199 -30.52 -86.93 -63.43
N LEU A 200 -29.99 -88.10 -63.04
CA LEU A 200 -29.59 -88.39 -61.66
C LEU A 200 -28.46 -87.46 -61.18
N GLU A 201 -27.48 -87.15 -62.03
CA GLU A 201 -26.41 -86.19 -61.70
C GLU A 201 -26.97 -84.79 -61.45
N TYR A 202 -27.91 -84.32 -62.28
CA TYR A 202 -28.57 -83.03 -62.08
C TYR A 202 -29.40 -82.99 -60.79
N CYS A 203 -30.16 -84.05 -60.48
CA CYS A 203 -30.89 -84.16 -59.21
C CYS A 203 -29.94 -84.05 -58.01
N SER A 204 -28.79 -84.73 -58.05
CA SER A 204 -27.79 -84.65 -56.97
C SER A 204 -27.20 -83.23 -56.82
N LYS A 205 -26.99 -82.49 -57.92
CA LYS A 205 -26.54 -81.09 -57.87
C LYS A 205 -27.62 -80.17 -57.30
N ILE A 206 -28.88 -80.38 -57.66
CA ILE A 206 -30.02 -79.63 -57.12
C ILE A 206 -30.14 -79.85 -55.61
N ASP A 207 -30.02 -81.10 -55.14
CA ASP A 207 -30.05 -81.40 -53.70
C ASP A 207 -28.91 -80.70 -52.92
N CYS A 208 -27.73 -80.55 -53.54
CA CYS A 208 -26.62 -79.80 -52.96
C CYS A 208 -26.95 -78.31 -52.84
N ILE A 209 -27.48 -77.71 -53.91
CA ILE A 209 -27.91 -76.29 -53.94
C ILE A 209 -29.01 -76.05 -52.89
N VAL A 210 -29.98 -76.94 -52.75
CA VAL A 210 -31.05 -76.82 -51.75
C VAL A 210 -30.48 -76.84 -50.32
N LYS A 211 -29.50 -77.69 -50.04
CA LYS A 211 -28.82 -77.72 -48.73
C LYS A 211 -28.02 -76.45 -48.45
N GLU A 212 -27.27 -75.96 -49.43
CA GLU A 212 -26.51 -74.70 -49.31
C GLU A 212 -27.45 -73.50 -49.10
N THR A 213 -28.55 -73.44 -49.86
CA THR A 213 -29.58 -72.39 -49.72
C THR A 213 -30.25 -72.45 -48.34
N SER A 214 -30.50 -73.65 -47.82
CA SER A 214 -31.07 -73.84 -46.48
C SER A 214 -30.10 -73.37 -45.39
N SER A 215 -28.80 -73.67 -45.54
CA SER A 215 -27.76 -73.17 -44.62
C SER A 215 -27.67 -71.64 -44.65
N ALA A 216 -27.63 -71.04 -45.84
CA ALA A 216 -27.57 -69.59 -45.99
C ALA A 216 -28.78 -68.88 -45.36
N ASN A 217 -29.98 -69.47 -45.44
CA ASN A 217 -31.17 -68.93 -44.79
C ASN A 217 -31.06 -68.91 -43.25
N VAL A 218 -30.41 -69.92 -42.65
CA VAL A 218 -30.13 -69.93 -41.21
C VAL A 218 -29.17 -68.80 -40.85
N ASP A 219 -28.10 -68.62 -41.62
CA ASP A 219 -27.12 -67.55 -41.39
C ASP A 219 -27.74 -66.16 -41.51
N ILE A 220 -28.62 -65.94 -42.51
CA ILE A 220 -29.40 -64.71 -42.67
C ILE A 220 -30.28 -64.45 -41.44
N SER A 221 -30.93 -65.49 -40.91
CA SER A 221 -31.75 -65.37 -39.70
C SER A 221 -30.93 -64.93 -38.48
N VAL A 222 -29.74 -65.50 -38.28
CA VAL A 222 -28.82 -65.13 -37.19
C VAL A 222 -28.34 -63.68 -37.36
N MET A 223 -27.95 -63.28 -38.57
CA MET A 223 -27.53 -61.91 -38.85
C MET A 223 -28.65 -60.90 -38.55
N ARG A 224 -29.93 -61.21 -38.87
CA ARG A 224 -31.06 -60.33 -38.51
C ARG A 224 -31.21 -60.16 -37.00
N GLN A 225 -31.05 -61.23 -36.22
CA GLN A 225 -31.12 -61.14 -34.76
C GLN A 225 -30.00 -60.24 -34.20
N GLN A 226 -28.78 -60.37 -34.76
CA GLN A 226 -27.66 -59.51 -34.37
C GLN A 226 -27.89 -58.05 -34.73
N ILE A 227 -28.40 -57.77 -35.94
CA ILE A 227 -28.76 -56.41 -36.37
C ILE A 227 -29.79 -55.81 -35.42
N ASN A 228 -30.88 -56.52 -35.12
CA ASN A 228 -31.91 -56.03 -34.21
C ASN A 228 -31.36 -55.74 -32.80
N SER A 229 -30.46 -56.58 -32.29
CA SER A 229 -29.78 -56.35 -31.01
C SER A 229 -28.89 -55.11 -31.04
N LEU A 230 -28.19 -54.86 -32.15
CA LEU A 230 -27.35 -53.68 -32.31
C LEU A 230 -28.18 -52.41 -32.43
N THR A 231 -29.27 -52.42 -33.22
CA THR A 231 -30.20 -51.30 -33.35
C THR A 231 -30.75 -50.88 -32.00
N LYS A 232 -31.20 -51.84 -31.18
CA LYS A 232 -31.70 -51.54 -29.82
C LYS A 232 -30.64 -50.86 -28.94
N ARG A 233 -29.39 -51.34 -28.99
CA ARG A 233 -28.29 -50.73 -28.23
C ARG A 233 -27.95 -49.32 -28.70
N VAL A 234 -28.07 -49.05 -29.99
CA VAL A 234 -27.89 -47.70 -30.54
C VAL A 234 -28.98 -46.77 -30.00
N GLU A 235 -30.25 -47.18 -30.04
CA GLU A 235 -31.36 -46.41 -29.49
C GLU A 235 -31.19 -46.09 -27.99
N GLU A 236 -30.75 -47.08 -27.19
CA GLU A 236 -30.45 -46.90 -25.77
C GLU A 236 -29.31 -45.89 -25.54
N ASN A 237 -28.24 -45.98 -26.33
CA ASN A 237 -27.11 -45.05 -26.26
C ASN A 237 -27.51 -43.63 -26.67
N GLU A 238 -28.34 -43.47 -27.71
CA GLU A 238 -28.84 -42.17 -28.12
C GLU A 238 -29.75 -41.53 -27.06
N GLY A 239 -30.51 -42.34 -26.33
CA GLY A 239 -31.29 -41.87 -25.18
C GLY A 239 -30.38 -41.39 -24.05
N ALA A 240 -29.30 -42.14 -23.75
CA ALA A 240 -28.32 -41.73 -22.75
C ALA A 240 -27.58 -40.43 -23.14
N ILE A 241 -27.19 -40.28 -24.41
CA ILE A 241 -26.55 -39.06 -24.92
C ILE A 241 -27.47 -37.86 -24.74
N ARG A 242 -28.75 -37.96 -25.14
CA ARG A 242 -29.74 -36.90 -24.93
C ARG A 242 -29.89 -36.51 -23.46
N SER A 243 -29.95 -37.51 -22.57
CA SER A 243 -29.98 -37.25 -21.12
C SER A 243 -28.72 -36.53 -20.62
N CYS A 244 -27.54 -36.81 -21.18
CA CYS A 244 -26.31 -36.09 -20.84
C CYS A 244 -26.33 -34.65 -21.36
N GLU A 245 -26.84 -34.42 -22.57
CA GLU A 245 -27.01 -33.07 -23.15
C GLU A 245 -27.95 -32.20 -22.30
N ASP A 246 -29.06 -32.77 -21.83
CA ASP A 246 -30.01 -32.10 -20.94
C ASP A 246 -29.39 -31.70 -19.59
N LEU A 247 -28.40 -32.46 -19.09
CA LEU A 247 -27.64 -32.12 -17.88
C LEU A 247 -26.52 -31.10 -18.15
N LEU A 248 -25.91 -31.12 -19.34
CA LEU A 248 -24.85 -30.20 -19.72
C LEU A 248 -25.36 -28.77 -19.92
N SER A 249 -26.56 -28.61 -20.48
CA SER A 249 -27.19 -27.30 -20.71
C SER A 249 -27.31 -26.42 -19.45
N PRO A 250 -27.90 -26.89 -18.32
CA PRO A 250 -27.95 -26.10 -17.09
C PRO A 250 -26.57 -25.91 -16.46
N LEU A 251 -25.66 -26.88 -16.61
CA LEU A 251 -24.29 -26.74 -16.13
C LEU A 251 -23.56 -25.59 -16.86
N LYS A 252 -23.72 -25.51 -18.18
CA LYS A 252 -23.17 -24.43 -19.01
C LYS A 252 -23.72 -23.07 -18.59
N ASN A 253 -25.04 -22.96 -18.41
CA ASN A 253 -25.67 -21.74 -17.91
C ASN A 253 -25.15 -21.34 -16.53
N ASN A 254 -24.94 -22.30 -15.63
CA ASN A 254 -24.36 -22.03 -14.31
C ASN A 254 -22.91 -21.52 -14.41
N VAL A 255 -22.09 -22.11 -15.28
CA VAL A 255 -20.71 -21.66 -15.53
C VAL A 255 -20.70 -20.24 -16.11
N ASP A 256 -21.59 -19.92 -17.04
CA ASP A 256 -21.71 -18.59 -17.62
C ASP A 256 -22.15 -17.55 -16.57
N ASN A 257 -23.13 -17.90 -15.72
CA ASN A 257 -23.57 -17.06 -14.61
C ASN A 257 -22.45 -16.81 -13.58
N MET A 258 -21.70 -17.85 -13.21
CA MET A 258 -20.54 -17.71 -12.33
C MET A 258 -19.45 -16.84 -12.96
N SER A 259 -19.21 -16.97 -14.26
CA SER A 259 -18.23 -16.15 -14.99
C SER A 259 -18.62 -14.67 -15.00
N GLN A 260 -19.91 -14.36 -15.19
CA GLN A 260 -20.42 -12.98 -15.10
C GLN A 260 -20.30 -12.41 -13.68
N LEU A 261 -20.64 -13.20 -12.65
CA LEU A 261 -20.49 -12.81 -11.25
C LEU A 261 -19.03 -12.54 -10.90
N LEU A 262 -18.11 -13.39 -11.36
CA LEU A 262 -16.68 -13.23 -11.15
C LEU A 262 -16.14 -11.97 -11.84
N HIS A 263 -16.60 -11.68 -13.06
CA HIS A 263 -16.26 -10.44 -13.75
C HIS A 263 -16.76 -9.20 -12.99
N LYS A 264 -18.00 -9.21 -12.50
CA LYS A 264 -18.57 -8.11 -11.70
C LYS A 264 -17.81 -7.93 -10.38
N SER A 265 -17.46 -9.03 -9.71
CA SER A 265 -16.64 -9.00 -8.49
C SER A 265 -15.25 -8.42 -8.75
N LYS A 266 -14.60 -8.80 -9.84
CA LYS A 266 -13.31 -8.23 -10.27
C LYS A 266 -13.41 -6.72 -10.51
N GLN A 267 -14.48 -6.26 -11.16
CA GLN A 267 -14.69 -4.83 -11.41
C GLN A 267 -14.87 -4.05 -10.09
N MET A 268 -15.68 -4.55 -9.16
CA MET A 268 -15.84 -3.92 -7.84
C MET A 268 -14.53 -3.84 -7.06
N LEU A 269 -13.67 -4.87 -7.17
CA LEU A 269 -12.34 -4.85 -6.53
C LEU A 269 -11.42 -3.79 -7.13
N LEU A 270 -11.46 -3.59 -8.46
CA LEU A 270 -10.68 -2.54 -9.13
C LEU A 270 -11.18 -1.14 -8.72
N GLU A 271 -12.49 -0.93 -8.69
CA GLU A 271 -13.08 0.34 -8.24
C GLU A 271 -12.72 0.65 -6.78
N PHE A 272 -12.77 -0.36 -5.91
CA PHE A 272 -12.32 -0.25 -4.52
C PHE A 272 -10.83 0.09 -4.43
N GLN A 273 -9.97 -0.56 -5.23
CA GLN A 273 -8.54 -0.29 -5.25
C GLN A 273 -8.24 1.16 -5.69
N ASP A 274 -8.91 1.65 -6.74
CA ASP A 274 -8.79 3.03 -7.20
C ASP A 274 -9.23 4.04 -6.13
N GLU A 275 -10.30 3.73 -5.39
CA GLU A 275 -10.77 4.56 -4.28
C GLU A 275 -9.76 4.58 -3.13
N GLN A 276 -9.15 3.44 -2.78
CA GLN A 276 -8.08 3.38 -1.78
C GLN A 276 -6.86 4.21 -2.21
N HIS A 277 -6.45 4.15 -3.48
CA HIS A 277 -5.36 5.00 -3.99
C HIS A 277 -5.68 6.49 -3.87
N LYS A 278 -6.89 6.92 -4.27
CA LYS A 278 -7.33 8.31 -4.12
C LYS A 278 -7.34 8.77 -2.66
N ASN A 279 -7.78 7.89 -1.74
CA ASN A 279 -7.78 8.19 -0.31
C ASN A 279 -6.36 8.28 0.24
N PHE A 280 -5.45 7.43 -0.20
CA PHE A 280 -4.04 7.49 0.15
C PHE A 280 -3.40 8.80 -0.32
N ASP A 281 -3.64 9.22 -1.57
CA ASP A 281 -3.12 10.48 -2.11
C ASP A 281 -3.62 11.70 -1.32
N LYS A 282 -4.92 11.72 -0.96
CA LYS A 282 -5.50 12.76 -0.10
C LYS A 282 -4.84 12.80 1.28
N MET A 283 -4.61 11.63 1.89
CA MET A 283 -3.96 11.53 3.19
C MET A 283 -2.51 12.01 3.11
N GLN A 284 -1.79 11.68 2.04
CA GLN A 284 -0.43 12.14 1.82
C GLN A 284 -0.36 13.66 1.62
N GLN A 285 -1.32 14.24 0.90
CA GLN A 285 -1.45 15.71 0.79
C GLN A 285 -1.71 16.36 2.16
N GLN A 286 -2.57 15.77 2.99
CA GLN A 286 -2.82 16.27 4.35
C GLN A 286 -1.57 16.20 5.23
N ILE A 287 -0.81 15.09 5.17
CA ILE A 287 0.46 14.94 5.89
C ILE A 287 1.46 16.03 5.47
N SER A 288 1.63 16.25 4.16
CA SER A 288 2.51 17.31 3.65
C SER A 288 2.08 18.70 4.14
N GLY A 289 0.78 18.98 4.16
CA GLY A 289 0.25 20.24 4.69
C GLY A 289 0.51 20.43 6.19
N VAL A 290 0.40 19.36 6.99
CA VAL A 290 0.74 19.41 8.43
C VAL A 290 2.24 19.61 8.63
N ASP A 291 3.08 18.94 7.83
CA ASP A 291 4.53 19.05 7.91
C ASP A 291 5.00 20.49 7.59
N GLU A 292 4.45 21.10 6.56
CA GLU A 292 4.70 22.52 6.22
C GLU A 292 4.28 23.47 7.35
N GLN A 293 3.11 23.23 7.97
CA GLN A 293 2.66 24.02 9.12
C GLN A 293 3.59 23.85 10.34
N CYS A 294 4.01 22.61 10.63
CA CYS A 294 4.97 22.33 11.70
C CYS A 294 6.30 23.03 11.43
N GLY A 295 6.85 22.91 10.21
CA GLY A 295 8.07 23.59 9.80
C GLY A 295 7.98 25.10 9.96
N THR A 296 6.87 25.70 9.53
CA THR A 296 6.63 27.15 9.67
C THR A 296 6.56 27.57 11.14
N ARG A 297 5.89 26.78 11.98
CA ARG A 297 5.72 27.06 13.41
C ARG A 297 7.04 26.88 14.18
N CYS A 298 7.83 25.85 13.86
CA CYS A 298 9.19 25.67 14.38
C CYS A 298 10.08 26.85 14.00
N ASN A 299 10.06 27.29 12.74
CA ASN A 299 10.83 28.45 12.29
C ASN A 299 10.43 29.73 13.04
N LEU A 300 9.12 29.94 13.29
CA LEU A 300 8.64 31.06 14.09
C LEU A 300 9.13 30.98 15.55
N LEU A 301 9.11 29.78 16.14
CA LEU A 301 9.64 29.55 17.50
C LEU A 301 11.14 29.83 17.57
N TYR A 302 11.93 29.36 16.60
CA TYR A 302 13.36 29.68 16.52
C TYR A 302 13.61 31.19 16.42
N LYS A 303 12.83 31.90 15.59
CA LYS A 303 12.91 33.37 15.51
C LYS A 303 12.56 34.06 16.83
N LYS A 304 11.64 33.50 17.63
CA LYS A 304 11.28 34.02 18.97
C LYS A 304 12.29 33.63 20.07
N LEU A 305 12.97 32.49 19.93
CA LEU A 305 14.00 32.03 20.88
C LEU A 305 15.28 32.86 20.76
N ALA A 306 15.71 33.21 19.55
CA ALA A 306 16.93 33.97 19.31
C ALA A 306 17.06 35.28 20.14
N PRO A 307 16.02 36.15 20.27
CA PRO A 307 16.10 37.32 21.13
C PRO A 307 16.09 36.98 22.63
N LEU A 308 15.46 35.87 23.04
CA LEU A 308 15.47 35.42 24.44
C LEU A 308 16.86 34.92 24.86
N GLU A 309 17.56 34.21 23.99
CA GLU A 309 18.96 33.82 24.21
C GLU A 309 19.86 35.04 24.36
N LYS A 310 19.71 36.04 23.50
CA LYS A 310 20.43 37.33 23.62
C LYS A 310 20.10 38.06 24.92
N PHE A 311 18.83 38.02 25.36
CA PHE A 311 18.41 38.61 26.62
C PHE A 311 19.02 37.86 27.82
N GLN A 312 19.05 36.53 27.77
CA GLN A 312 19.70 35.70 28.78
C GLN A 312 21.20 36.01 28.90
N ASP A 313 21.90 36.17 27.77
CA ASP A 313 23.31 36.56 27.76
C ASP A 313 23.51 37.97 28.32
N SER A 314 22.60 38.90 28.02
CA SER A 314 22.62 40.24 28.61
C SER A 314 22.43 40.20 30.13
N LEU A 315 21.47 39.40 30.62
CA LEU A 315 21.25 39.20 32.05
C LEU A 315 22.45 38.57 32.75
N LYS A 316 23.09 37.57 32.12
CA LYS A 316 24.33 36.98 32.66
C LYS A 316 25.42 38.05 32.77
N LYS A 317 25.63 38.85 31.73
CA LYS A 317 26.64 39.92 31.74
C LYS A 317 26.37 40.97 32.82
N GLU A 318 25.10 41.34 32.99
CA GLU A 318 24.67 42.30 34.02
C GLU A 318 24.83 41.72 35.43
N SER A 319 24.49 40.45 35.63
CA SER A 319 24.72 39.71 36.88
C SER A 319 26.22 39.67 37.25
N SER A 320 27.11 39.37 36.31
CA SER A 320 28.55 39.40 36.53
C SER A 320 29.05 40.79 36.94
N ALA A 321 28.53 41.85 36.29
CA ALA A 321 28.88 43.22 36.63
C ALA A 321 28.38 43.63 38.02
N LEU A 322 27.20 43.14 38.41
CA LEU A 322 26.64 43.32 39.75
C LEU A 322 27.48 42.61 40.82
N GLU A 323 27.92 41.38 40.58
CA GLU A 323 28.86 40.69 41.50
C GLU A 323 30.17 41.45 41.67
N GLU A 324 30.73 42.02 40.61
CA GLU A 324 31.95 42.83 40.71
C GLU A 324 31.72 44.11 41.51
N LYS A 325 30.57 44.77 41.30
CA LYS A 325 30.16 45.92 42.13
C LYS A 325 29.98 45.52 43.59
N GLN A 326 29.35 44.38 43.87
CA GLN A 326 29.17 43.89 45.24
C GLN A 326 30.54 43.66 45.91
N LYS A 327 31.48 43.00 45.23
CA LYS A 327 32.86 42.83 45.72
C LYS A 327 33.55 44.18 46.00
N LYS A 328 33.27 45.23 45.20
CA LYS A 328 33.78 46.58 45.47
C LYS A 328 33.12 47.19 46.71
N VAL A 329 31.82 47.01 46.90
CA VAL A 329 31.11 47.46 48.12
C VAL A 329 31.69 46.75 49.34
N ASP A 330 31.86 45.43 49.31
CA ASP A 330 32.42 44.67 50.45
C ASP A 330 33.83 45.16 50.82
N ARG A 331 34.68 45.45 49.81
CA ARG A 331 36.00 46.07 50.03
C ARG A 331 35.92 47.46 50.65
N LEU A 332 34.93 48.26 50.26
CA LEU A 332 34.71 49.59 50.83
C LEU A 332 34.19 49.49 52.26
N CYS A 333 33.23 48.62 52.55
CA CYS A 333 32.75 48.35 53.90
C CYS A 333 33.90 47.93 54.83
N PHE A 334 34.79 47.05 54.36
CA PHE A 334 36.00 46.67 55.11
C PHE A 334 36.91 47.87 55.41
N LYS A 335 37.11 48.78 54.44
CA LYS A 335 37.89 50.01 54.65
C LYS A 335 37.22 50.97 55.62
N VAL A 336 35.89 51.13 55.54
CA VAL A 336 35.12 51.98 56.44
C VAL A 336 35.22 51.47 57.87
N SER A 337 35.03 50.17 58.10
CA SER A 337 35.20 49.56 59.43
C SER A 337 36.60 49.81 60.00
N LYS A 338 37.66 49.72 59.18
CA LYS A 338 39.02 50.05 59.61
C LYS A 338 39.20 51.53 59.95
N LEU A 339 38.55 52.44 59.23
CA LEU A 339 38.57 53.87 59.51
C LEU A 339 37.80 54.19 60.79
N GLU A 340 36.65 53.54 61.02
CA GLU A 340 35.89 53.66 62.27
C GLU A 340 36.73 53.22 63.47
N ASP A 341 37.45 52.10 63.37
CA ASP A 341 38.39 51.66 64.41
C ASP A 341 39.48 52.71 64.67
N GLN A 342 40.04 53.31 63.61
CA GLN A 342 41.04 54.38 63.73
C GLN A 342 40.46 55.66 64.36
N MET A 343 39.22 56.04 63.99
CA MET A 343 38.52 57.19 64.56
C MET A 343 38.24 56.98 66.04
N ASN A 344 37.77 55.79 66.44
CA ASN A 344 37.56 55.43 67.84
C ASN A 344 38.86 55.47 68.66
N ILE A 345 40.00 55.10 68.07
CA ILE A 345 41.32 55.24 68.72
C ILE A 345 41.68 56.72 68.91
N MET A 346 41.46 57.57 67.90
CA MET A 346 41.76 59.01 67.98
C MET A 346 40.84 59.76 68.95
N GLU A 347 39.55 59.42 68.98
CA GLU A 347 38.56 60.03 69.86
C GLU A 347 38.85 59.68 71.33
N ASN A 348 39.23 58.43 71.62
CA ASN A 348 39.69 58.04 72.95
C ASN A 348 41.03 58.67 73.38
N GLN A 349 41.84 59.16 72.44
CA GLN A 349 43.10 59.86 72.72
C GLN A 349 42.95 61.38 72.86
N THR A 350 41.90 62.00 72.31
CA THR A 350 41.73 63.46 72.26
C THR A 350 40.79 64.03 73.34
N VAL A 351 39.93 63.21 73.96
CA VAL A 351 38.98 63.65 75.01
C VAL A 351 39.65 64.09 76.32
N LYS A 352 40.97 63.95 76.49
CA LYS A 352 41.69 64.33 77.73
C LYS A 352 42.51 65.63 77.71
N LYS A 353 42.50 66.45 76.65
CA LYS A 353 43.53 67.52 76.54
C LYS A 353 43.08 68.92 76.14
N HIS A 354 41.80 69.29 76.07
CA HIS A 354 41.42 70.67 75.75
C HIS A 354 40.51 71.29 76.81
N SER A 355 41.02 72.32 77.50
CA SER A 355 40.26 73.21 78.38
C SER A 355 40.36 74.64 77.88
N GLY A 356 39.23 75.26 77.53
CA GLY A 356 39.21 76.65 77.08
C GLY A 356 37.80 77.20 76.92
N PHE A 357 37.66 78.52 77.08
CA PHE A 357 36.39 79.20 76.88
C PHE A 357 36.61 80.57 76.23
N SER A 358 35.55 81.07 75.60
CA SER A 358 35.47 82.44 75.09
C SER A 358 34.07 82.99 75.37
N THR A 359 34.02 84.18 75.95
CA THR A 359 32.79 84.90 76.27
C THR A 359 32.90 86.34 75.77
N SER A 360 31.75 86.92 75.43
CA SER A 360 31.61 88.34 75.16
C SER A 360 30.70 88.99 76.20
N LEU A 361 31.19 90.08 76.77
CA LEU A 361 30.44 90.97 77.65
C LEU A 361 29.82 92.05 76.77
N ARG A 362 28.49 92.00 76.59
CA ARG A 362 27.75 92.92 75.72
C ARG A 362 26.83 93.81 76.55
N LYS A 363 26.90 95.13 76.29
CA LYS A 363 25.97 96.22 76.70
C LYS A 363 25.23 96.05 78.03
N GLY A 364 25.71 96.75 79.07
CA GLY A 364 24.90 97.03 80.26
C GLY A 364 25.75 97.46 81.45
N TYR A 365 25.64 98.72 81.85
CA TYR A 365 26.09 99.33 83.11
C TYR A 365 27.00 98.46 84.02
N ALA A 366 28.32 98.70 83.98
CA ALA A 366 29.21 98.30 85.06
C ALA A 366 29.03 99.26 86.25
N ALA A 367 27.95 99.11 87.01
CA ALA A 367 27.82 99.76 88.30
C ALA A 367 28.46 98.87 89.37
N PHE A 368 29.74 99.07 89.67
CA PHE A 368 30.30 98.62 90.94
C PHE A 368 29.88 99.63 91.98
N THR A 369 28.93 99.27 92.84
CA THR A 369 28.70 100.07 94.05
C THR A 369 29.95 100.00 94.91
N TRP A 370 30.62 101.14 95.08
CA TRP A 370 31.60 101.36 96.14
C TRP A 370 30.99 100.89 97.47
N PHE A 371 31.47 99.79 98.04
CA PHE A 371 31.27 99.54 99.46
C PHE A 371 32.30 100.37 100.23
N LYS A 372 31.81 101.34 101.01
CA LYS A 372 32.59 101.99 102.07
C LYS A 372 33.07 100.89 103.04
N GLY A 373 34.33 100.47 102.92
CA GLY A 373 35.00 99.56 103.86
C GLY A 373 35.90 98.54 103.18
N ASN A 374 37.20 98.83 103.12
CA ASN A 374 38.43 98.05 102.79
C ASN A 374 38.39 96.55 102.38
N SER A 375 37.37 96.05 101.70
CA SER A 375 37.37 94.71 101.11
C SER A 375 36.81 94.74 99.70
N TRP A 376 37.63 94.32 98.73
CA TRP A 376 37.21 94.13 97.35
C TRP A 376 36.35 92.88 97.29
N GLN A 377 35.03 93.03 97.15
CA GLN A 377 34.17 91.92 96.73
C GLN A 377 33.84 92.13 95.26
N PRO A 378 34.40 91.33 94.34
CA PRO A 378 34.04 91.42 92.94
C PRO A 378 32.59 90.99 92.78
N ALA A 379 31.71 91.94 92.44
CA ALA A 379 30.37 91.63 91.95
C ALA A 379 30.50 91.07 90.54
N ALA A 380 30.60 89.76 90.46
CA ALA A 380 30.80 89.05 89.21
C ALA A 380 29.49 89.12 88.36
N GLN A 381 29.59 89.60 87.12
CA GLN A 381 28.42 89.86 86.27
C GLN A 381 28.06 88.62 85.43
N PRO A 382 26.76 88.28 85.31
CA PRO A 382 26.31 87.28 84.36
C PRO A 382 26.67 87.71 82.93
N THR A 383 27.36 86.86 82.19
CA THR A 383 27.62 87.11 80.76
C THR A 383 26.57 86.37 79.95
N THR A 384 25.74 87.10 79.20
CA THR A 384 24.65 86.50 78.41
C THR A 384 25.09 85.92 77.07
N ASP A 385 26.34 86.13 76.65
CA ASP A 385 26.86 85.75 75.32
C ASP A 385 28.19 84.99 75.42
N VAL A 386 28.13 83.77 75.98
CA VAL A 386 29.26 82.81 75.99
C VAL A 386 29.31 82.06 74.67
N ARG A 387 30.36 82.28 73.89
CA ARG A 387 30.51 81.67 72.55
C ARG A 387 31.09 80.26 72.59
N CYS A 388 31.87 79.95 73.62
CA CYS A 388 32.54 78.67 73.78
C CYS A 388 32.82 78.42 75.27
N ASN A 389 32.49 77.23 75.79
CA ASN A 389 32.75 76.81 77.18
C ASN A 389 33.21 75.35 77.22
N LEU A 390 34.32 75.04 76.55
CA LEU A 390 34.82 73.66 76.47
C LEU A 390 35.26 73.21 77.87
N GLY A 391 34.63 72.12 78.32
CA GLY A 391 34.83 71.56 79.67
C GLY A 391 33.94 72.16 80.76
N ASN A 392 33.05 73.12 80.45
CA ASN A 392 32.15 73.76 81.42
C ASN A 392 32.86 74.43 82.61
N HIS A 393 34.05 74.98 82.36
CA HIS A 393 34.89 75.59 83.39
C HIS A 393 34.63 77.08 83.60
N PHE A 394 33.88 77.71 82.69
CA PHE A 394 33.33 79.05 82.86
C PHE A 394 31.88 78.98 83.32
N ASN A 395 31.54 79.68 84.40
CA ASN A 395 30.16 79.78 84.86
C ASN A 395 29.53 81.08 84.29
N PRO A 396 28.61 81.00 83.32
CA PRO A 396 28.00 82.18 82.70
C PRO A 396 27.14 82.99 83.66
N THR A 397 26.57 82.36 84.69
CA THR A 397 25.72 83.01 85.68
C THR A 397 26.55 83.88 86.60
N THR A 398 27.74 83.43 86.98
CA THR A 398 28.64 84.18 87.87
C THR A 398 29.70 84.97 87.11
N GLY A 399 29.99 84.69 85.85
CA GLY A 399 31.10 85.30 85.12
C GLY A 399 32.49 84.83 85.60
N ILE A 400 32.54 83.75 86.39
CA ILE A 400 33.77 83.22 86.99
C ILE A 400 34.30 82.05 86.15
N TYR A 401 35.59 82.07 85.84
CA TYR A 401 36.28 80.90 85.32
C TYR A 401 36.98 80.14 86.43
N THR A 402 36.87 78.82 86.45
CA THR A 402 37.58 77.95 87.40
C THR A 402 38.57 77.08 86.63
N ALA A 403 39.85 77.17 86.97
CA ALA A 403 40.90 76.41 86.30
C ALA A 403 40.66 74.89 86.48
N PRO A 404 40.54 74.10 85.41
CA PRO A 404 40.29 72.67 85.52
C PRO A 404 41.48 71.83 85.94
N ILE A 405 42.68 72.31 85.62
CA ILE A 405 43.96 71.64 85.83
C ILE A 405 45.03 72.68 86.18
N ASP A 406 46.11 72.24 86.83
CA ASP A 406 47.31 73.06 87.02
C ASP A 406 47.96 73.27 85.65
N ASN A 407 48.00 74.50 85.13
CA ASN A 407 48.60 74.77 83.83
C ASN A 407 48.97 76.25 83.61
N VAL A 408 49.65 76.51 82.49
CA VAL A 408 49.83 77.82 81.88
C VAL A 408 48.53 78.20 81.16
N TYR A 409 47.99 79.38 81.45
CA TYR A 409 46.78 79.88 80.80
C TYR A 409 47.08 81.15 80.01
N LEU A 410 46.64 81.14 78.75
CA LEU A 410 46.65 82.30 77.88
C LEU A 410 45.31 83.01 77.96
N ILE A 411 45.32 84.26 78.38
CA ILE A 411 44.15 85.09 78.56
C ILE A 411 44.20 86.27 77.62
N GLY A 412 43.16 86.42 76.80
CA GLY A 412 42.97 87.57 75.94
C GLY A 412 41.86 88.45 76.47
N LEU A 413 42.15 89.74 76.61
CA LEU A 413 41.21 90.75 77.06
C LEU A 413 41.14 91.88 76.04
N PHE A 414 39.98 92.10 75.42
CA PHE A 414 39.81 93.15 74.41
C PHE A 414 38.67 94.07 74.81
N ILE A 415 38.90 95.38 74.72
CA ILE A 415 37.90 96.41 75.03
C ILE A 415 37.60 97.21 73.78
N CYS A 416 36.31 97.30 73.45
CA CYS A 416 35.78 98.23 72.47
C CYS A 416 35.02 99.35 73.20
N LYS A 417 35.48 100.59 73.02
CA LYS A 417 34.94 101.77 73.68
C LYS A 417 34.09 102.60 72.71
N ASP A 418 33.01 103.19 73.21
CA ASP A 418 32.18 104.13 72.46
C ASP A 418 32.96 105.44 72.18
N LYS A 419 32.89 105.91 70.93
CA LYS A 419 33.59 107.11 70.43
C LYS A 419 33.28 108.38 71.21
N SER A 420 32.16 108.42 71.92
CA SER A 420 31.65 109.60 72.63
C SER A 420 32.28 109.88 74.00
N THR A 421 33.14 109.00 74.52
CA THR A 421 33.72 109.15 75.87
C THR A 421 35.22 109.37 75.87
N SER A 422 35.72 110.32 76.66
CA SER A 422 37.16 110.59 76.85
C SER A 422 37.76 109.89 78.08
N GLU A 423 36.95 109.17 78.86
CA GLU A 423 37.38 108.54 80.12
C GLU A 423 38.34 107.36 79.91
N LYS A 424 39.34 107.21 80.78
CA LYS A 424 40.26 106.06 80.75
C LYS A 424 39.54 104.83 81.31
N VAL A 425 39.61 103.72 80.58
CA VAL A 425 39.07 102.43 81.01
C VAL A 425 40.21 101.57 81.54
N SER A 426 40.04 100.95 82.70
CA SER A 426 40.98 99.99 83.26
C SER A 426 40.23 98.74 83.70
N MET A 427 40.76 97.56 83.36
CA MET A 427 40.24 96.27 83.80
C MET A 427 41.27 95.57 84.70
N VAL A 428 40.76 94.80 85.65
CA VAL A 428 41.48 93.99 86.61
C VAL A 428 41.13 92.54 86.36
N LEU A 429 42.16 91.73 86.25
CA LEU A 429 42.03 90.29 86.41
C LEU A 429 42.46 89.95 87.83
N ASP A 430 41.54 89.36 88.59
CA ASP A 430 41.77 88.87 89.94
C ASP A 430 41.82 87.34 89.95
N ILE A 431 42.71 86.78 90.77
CA ILE A 431 42.88 85.33 90.95
C ILE A 431 42.50 85.01 92.38
N SER A 432 41.34 84.39 92.57
CA SER A 432 40.85 84.07 93.91
C SER A 432 41.71 82.99 94.57
N LYS A 433 41.99 83.15 95.87
CA LYS A 433 42.76 82.26 96.80
C LYS A 433 44.25 82.53 97.05
N ARG A 434 44.91 83.53 96.42
CA ARG A 434 46.28 83.93 96.84
C ARG A 434 46.22 84.87 98.06
N THR A 435 46.26 84.32 99.27
CA THR A 435 46.13 85.02 100.56
C THR A 435 47.35 85.85 101.00
N THR A 436 48.44 85.88 100.23
CA THR A 436 49.63 86.69 100.52
C THR A 436 49.73 87.82 99.52
N ALA A 437 49.28 89.01 99.92
CA ALA A 437 49.31 90.26 99.15
C ALA A 437 48.72 90.12 97.73
N ASN A 438 47.44 90.46 97.56
CA ASN A 438 46.74 90.58 96.27
C ASN A 438 47.73 91.03 95.17
N GLN A 439 48.24 90.08 94.38
CA GLN A 439 48.91 90.41 93.13
C GLN A 439 47.79 90.83 92.19
N LEU A 440 47.32 92.04 92.42
CA LEU A 440 46.50 92.76 91.47
C LEU A 440 47.42 92.93 90.27
N CYS A 441 47.27 92.05 89.29
CA CYS A 441 47.84 92.28 87.97
C CYS A 441 47.00 93.43 87.40
N VAL A 442 47.33 94.66 87.83
CA VAL A 442 46.84 95.87 87.19
C VAL A 442 47.43 95.79 85.80
N LEU A 443 46.63 95.34 84.85
CA LEU A 443 46.90 95.52 83.44
C LEU A 443 47.21 96.99 83.26
N GLN A 444 48.45 97.24 82.85
CA GLN A 444 49.01 98.51 82.42
C GLN A 444 47.92 99.51 82.03
N ARG A 445 47.92 100.71 82.63
CA ARG A 445 47.03 101.82 82.24
C ARG A 445 46.99 101.90 80.71
N LEU A 446 45.92 101.40 80.11
CA LEU A 446 45.69 101.55 78.68
C LEU A 446 45.32 103.03 78.48
N SER A 447 46.32 103.90 78.32
CA SER A 447 46.11 105.27 77.85
C SER A 447 45.67 105.18 76.40
N VAL A 448 44.36 105.29 76.18
CA VAL A 448 43.75 105.28 74.85
C VAL A 448 43.89 106.68 74.25
N TYR A 449 44.62 106.81 73.14
CA TYR A 449 44.34 107.83 72.12
C TYR A 449 43.34 107.23 71.11
N GLU A 450 42.56 108.10 70.46
CA GLU A 450 41.31 107.85 69.74
C GLU A 450 41.24 106.58 68.85
N ASN A 451 40.07 105.89 68.89
CA ASN A 451 39.58 104.91 67.90
C ASN A 451 40.35 103.60 67.66
N GLU A 452 41.03 103.01 68.66
CA GLU A 452 41.66 101.67 68.51
C GLU A 452 41.04 100.62 69.42
N THR A 453 40.69 99.44 68.88
CA THR A 453 40.47 98.22 69.67
C THR A 453 41.80 97.82 70.28
N LYS A 454 41.95 98.01 71.60
CA LYS A 454 43.16 97.57 72.31
C LYS A 454 42.87 96.28 73.06
N GLY A 455 43.76 95.32 72.82
CA GLY A 455 43.79 94.04 73.53
C GLY A 455 44.97 94.00 74.49
N SER A 456 44.83 93.24 75.56
CA SER A 456 45.95 92.78 76.37
C SER A 456 45.91 91.26 76.39
N LEU A 457 47.10 90.68 76.25
CA LEU A 457 47.30 89.24 76.28
C LEU A 457 48.16 88.95 77.51
N ILE A 458 47.65 88.08 78.37
CA ILE A 458 48.23 87.75 79.67
C ILE A 458 48.53 86.26 79.65
N ILE A 459 49.73 85.90 80.07
CA ILE A 459 50.09 84.52 80.32
C ILE A 459 50.17 84.37 81.83
N ILE A 460 49.36 83.47 82.40
CA ILE A 460 49.47 83.05 83.79
C ILE A 460 50.20 81.71 83.78
N GLU A 461 51.45 81.70 84.21
CA GLU A 461 52.31 80.51 84.14
C GLU A 461 51.91 79.42 85.13
N GLU A 462 51.30 79.78 86.27
CA GLU A 462 50.94 78.84 87.33
C GLU A 462 49.55 79.16 87.89
N LEU A 463 48.51 78.87 87.12
CA LEU A 463 47.13 78.86 87.64
C LEU A 463 46.82 77.43 88.08
N LYS A 464 46.59 77.25 89.38
CA LYS A 464 46.30 75.93 89.95
C LYS A 464 44.85 75.55 89.71
N LYS A 465 44.60 74.25 89.64
CA LYS A 465 43.26 73.67 89.62
C LYS A 465 42.42 74.26 90.75
N ASP A 466 41.17 74.59 90.41
CA ASP A 466 40.18 75.19 91.30
C ASP A 466 40.51 76.63 91.79
N GLU A 467 41.59 77.26 91.29
CA GLU A 467 41.74 78.72 91.34
C GLU A 467 40.78 79.37 90.36
N GLN A 468 40.26 80.54 90.74
CA GLN A 468 39.25 81.21 89.95
C GLN A 468 39.78 82.51 89.37
N LEU A 469 39.52 82.73 88.09
CA LEU A 469 39.75 84.00 87.44
C LEU A 469 38.48 84.81 87.46
N ILE A 470 38.59 86.02 88.00
CA ILE A 470 37.49 86.96 88.12
C ILE A 470 37.91 88.22 87.37
N LEU A 471 37.13 88.57 86.35
CA LEU A 471 37.37 89.77 85.57
C LEU A 471 36.44 90.90 86.05
N GLY A 472 37.00 92.07 86.32
CA GLY A 472 36.23 93.26 86.67
C GLY A 472 36.89 94.55 86.19
N PRO A 473 36.17 95.67 86.08
CA PRO A 473 36.77 96.99 85.91
C PRO A 473 37.50 97.45 87.19
N TYR A 474 38.59 98.20 87.03
CA TYR A 474 39.35 98.79 88.15
C TYR A 474 38.68 100.05 88.71
N ASP A 475 38.11 100.87 87.82
CA ASP A 475 37.40 102.12 88.14
C ASP A 475 35.98 102.10 87.57
N TYR A 476 35.13 103.03 88.01
CA TYR A 476 33.75 103.15 87.52
C TYR A 476 33.76 103.45 86.01
N VAL A 477 33.47 102.46 85.16
CA VAL A 477 33.48 102.67 83.71
C VAL A 477 32.06 102.90 83.22
N LYS A 478 31.76 104.13 82.81
CA LYS A 478 30.59 104.41 81.97
C LYS A 478 30.97 104.19 80.51
N ASN A 479 30.10 103.54 79.74
CA ASN A 479 30.14 103.47 78.27
C ASN A 479 31.22 102.56 77.61
N VAL A 480 31.36 101.30 78.08
CA VAL A 480 32.00 100.23 77.28
C VAL A 480 30.97 99.63 76.32
N GLU A 481 31.29 99.58 75.02
CA GLU A 481 30.38 99.06 73.99
C GLU A 481 30.37 97.53 73.96
N SER A 482 31.57 96.92 74.03
CA SER A 482 31.75 95.48 74.19
C SER A 482 33.13 95.15 74.77
N SER A 483 33.23 94.04 75.49
CA SER A 483 34.51 93.42 75.81
C SER A 483 34.52 91.93 75.50
N TYR A 484 35.67 91.43 75.06
CA TYR A 484 35.88 90.02 74.75
C TYR A 484 36.90 89.44 75.71
N PHE A 485 36.57 88.28 76.23
CA PHE A 485 37.40 87.53 77.15
C PHE A 485 37.54 86.10 76.65
N PHE A 486 38.77 85.64 76.49
CA PHE A 486 39.04 84.23 76.27
C PHE A 486 40.15 83.76 77.18
N CYS A 487 40.08 82.49 77.57
CA CYS A 487 41.11 81.82 78.34
C CYS A 487 41.28 80.42 77.76
N PHE A 488 42.53 80.06 77.46
CA PHE A 488 42.89 78.74 76.99
C PHE A 488 44.02 78.19 77.87
N GLY A 489 43.89 76.95 78.33
CA GLY A 489 45.01 76.22 78.91
C GLY A 489 45.97 75.83 77.78
N LEU A 490 47.23 76.24 77.89
CA LEU A 490 48.30 75.84 76.98
C LEU A 490 48.85 74.50 77.47
N ASN A 491 48.31 73.39 76.96
CA ASN A 491 48.78 72.04 77.26
C ASN A 491 50.05 71.66 76.49
#